data_AF-A0A562H039-F1
#
_entry.id   AF-A0A562H039-F1
#
_cell.length_a   1.000
_cell.length_b   1.000
_cell.length_c   1.000
_cell.angle_alpha   90.00
_cell.angle_beta   90.00
_cell.angle_gamma   90.00
#
_symmetry.space_group_name_H-M   'P 1'
#
loop_
_entity.id
_entity.type
_entity.pdbx_description
1 polymer ?
#
loop_
_entity_poly.entity_id
_entity_poly.type
_entity_poly.pdbx_seq_one_letter_code
_entity_poly.pdbx_strand_id
1 'polypeptide(L)' 'MWQRLSTEKKQEYEHLCYIIQKLSREIDQLEKEQKDINEINQRLEVALNNCFDFIRREFYDK' A
#
# COMPACT_ATOMS: atom_id res chain seq x y z
N MET A 1 1.36 -23.02 -4.90
CA MET A 1 0.97 -22.74 -6.30
C MET A 1 0.35 -21.36 -6.30
N TRP A 2 1.07 -20.33 -6.75
CA TRP A 2 0.52 -18.97 -6.84
C TRP A 2 -0.64 -19.02 -7.83
N GLN A 3 -1.87 -18.86 -7.37
CA GLN A 3 -2.99 -18.68 -8.29
C GLN A 3 -2.69 -17.46 -9.14
N ARG A 4 -2.77 -17.64 -10.45
CA ARG A 4 -2.57 -16.55 -11.40
C ARG A 4 -3.67 -15.54 -11.13
N LEU A 5 -3.33 -14.42 -10.48
CA LEU A 5 -4.26 -13.32 -10.28
C LEU A 5 -4.83 -12.91 -11.65
N SER A 6 -6.12 -12.59 -11.69
CA SER A 6 -6.69 -11.99 -12.90
C SER A 6 -5.99 -10.67 -13.19
N THR A 7 -6.04 -10.22 -14.44
CA THR A 7 -5.45 -8.93 -14.84
C THR A 7 -5.93 -7.78 -13.95
N GLU A 8 -7.21 -7.77 -13.60
CA GLU A 8 -7.82 -6.77 -12.72
C GLU A 8 -7.23 -6.81 -11.30
N LYS A 9 -7.11 -8.01 -10.70
CA LYS A 9 -6.51 -8.17 -9.36
C LYS A 9 -5.03 -7.79 -9.34
N LYS A 10 -4.31 -8.07 -10.42
CA LYS A 10 -2.92 -7.64 -10.56
C LYS A 10 -2.82 -6.11 -10.61
N GLN A 11 -3.69 -5.45 -11.37
CA GLN A 11 -3.75 -3.99 -11.44
C GLN A 11 -4.12 -3.35 -10.09
N GLU A 12 -5.09 -3.93 -9.36
CA GLU A 12 -5.46 -3.50 -8.01
C GLU A 12 -4.25 -3.58 -7.06
N TYR A 13 -3.54 -4.72 -7.06
CA TYR A 13 -2.33 -4.89 -6.24
C TYR A 13 -1.21 -3.92 -6.63
N GLU A 14 -0.93 -3.77 -7.93
CA GLU A 14 0.09 -2.82 -8.42
C GLU A 14 -0.25 -1.38 -8.03
N HIS A 15 -1.53 -1.01 -8.05
CA HIS A 15 -2.00 0.31 -7.61
C HIS A 15 -1.77 0.53 -6.11
N LEU A 16 -2.09 -0.45 -5.27
CA LEU A 16 -1.83 -0.40 -3.83
C LEU A 16 -0.33 -0.26 -3.53
N CYS A 17 0.51 -1.05 -4.19
CA CYS A 17 1.96 -0.94 -4.08
C CYS A 17 2.47 0.44 -4.51
N TYR A 18 1.93 1.00 -5.59
CA TYR A 18 2.31 2.33 -6.07
C TYR A 18 1.96 3.42 -5.04
N ILE A 19 0.76 3.38 -4.44
CA ILE A 19 0.35 4.33 -3.41
C ILE A 19 1.28 4.25 -2.19
N ILE A 20 1.55 3.04 -1.70
CA ILE A 20 2.46 2.82 -0.56
C ILE A 20 3.84 3.41 -0.88
N GLN A 21 4.41 3.09 -2.04
CA GLN A 21 5.72 3.62 -2.43
C GLN A 21 5.74 5.15 -2.52
N LYS A 22 4.66 5.76 -3.03
CA LYS A 22 4.56 7.22 -3.12
C LYS A 22 4.54 7.85 -1.72
N LEU A 23 3.71 7.34 -0.82
CA LEU A 23 3.58 7.86 0.55
C LEU A 23 4.89 7.68 1.34
N SER A 24 5.55 6.53 1.23
CA SER A 24 6.86 6.31 1.88
C SER A 24 7.91 7.32 1.41
N ARG A 25 7.96 7.62 0.11
CA ARG A 25 8.90 8.64 -0.41
C ARG A 25 8.55 10.04 0.09
N GLU A 26 7.28 10.35 0.25
CA GLU A 26 6.82 11.64 0.77
C GLU A 26 7.21 11.79 2.24
N ILE A 27 7.08 10.73 3.05
CA ILE A 27 7.58 10.68 4.43
C ILE A 27 9.08 10.91 4.47
N ASP A 28 9.87 10.16 3.67
CA ASP A 28 11.33 10.33 3.62
C ASP A 28 11.75 11.76 3.28
N GLN A 29 10.99 12.46 2.44
CA GLN A 29 11.24 13.85 2.08
C GLN A 29 10.89 14.80 3.22
N LEU A 30 9.72 14.65 3.82
CA LEU A 30 9.27 15.49 4.94
C LEU A 30 10.15 15.31 6.18
N GLU A 31 10.60 14.09 6.47
CA GLU A 31 11.54 13.82 7.57
C GLU A 31 12.88 14.55 7.37
N LYS A 32 13.41 14.53 6.14
CA LYS A 32 14.63 15.29 5.79
C LYS A 32 14.44 16.79 5.96
N GLU A 33 13.23 17.28 5.69
CA GLU A 33 12.87 18.69 5.84
C GLU A 33 12.44 19.04 7.28
N GLN A 34 12.47 18.08 8.22
CA GLN A 34 11.98 18.22 9.60
C GLN A 34 10.54 18.77 9.68
N LYS A 35 9.70 18.35 8.74
CA LYS A 35 8.28 18.71 8.68
C LYS A 35 7.42 17.66 9.39
N ASP A 36 6.21 18.06 9.76
CA ASP A 36 5.22 17.12 10.30
C ASP A 36 4.88 16.04 9.26
N ILE A 37 4.89 14.78 9.70
CA ILE A 37 4.58 13.60 8.87
C ILE A 37 3.32 12.86 9.35
N ASN A 38 2.62 13.37 10.36
CA ASN A 38 1.53 12.64 11.01
C ASN A 38 0.40 12.32 10.03
N GLU A 39 -0.01 13.29 9.21
CA GLU A 39 -1.05 13.09 8.20
C GLU A 39 -0.64 12.03 7.16
N ILE A 40 0.62 12.05 6.71
CA ILE A 40 1.09 11.10 5.70
C ILE A 40 1.23 9.69 6.29
N ASN A 41 1.68 9.58 7.54
CA ASN A 41 1.72 8.31 8.26
C ASN A 41 0.33 7.68 8.39
N GLN A 42 -0.70 8.47 8.71
CA GLN A 42 -2.08 7.97 8.76
C GLN A 42 -2.55 7.46 7.39
N ARG A 43 -2.23 8.20 6.32
CA ARG A 43 -2.56 7.77 4.94
C ARG A 43 -1.80 6.50 4.54
N LEU A 44 -0.54 6.36 4.97
CA LEU A 44 0.26 5.16 4.74
C LEU A 44 -0.33 3.95 5.48
N GLU A 45 -0.75 4.13 6.73
CA GLU A 45 -1.40 3.08 7.52
C GLU A 45 -2.67 2.57 6.84
N VAL A 46 -3.53 3.47 6.35
CA VAL A 46 -4.73 3.09 5.58
C VAL A 46 -4.36 2.35 4.30
N ALA A 47 -3.35 2.79 3.57
CA ALA A 47 -2.90 2.12 2.34
C ALA A 47 -2.34 0.71 2.62
N LEU A 48 -1.60 0.55 3.71
CA LEU A 48 -1.10 -0.75 4.16
C LEU A 48 -2.23 -1.68 4.56
N ASN A 49 -3.21 -1.19 5.34
CA ASN A 49 -4.40 -1.97 5.71
C ASN A 49 -5.18 -2.45 4.49
N ASN A 50 -5.40 -1.57 3.50
CA ASN A 50 -6.05 -1.96 2.24
C ASN A 50 -5.26 -3.05 1.49
N CYS A 51 -3.94 -2.96 1.50
CA CYS A 51 -3.07 -3.99 0.90
C CYS A 51 -3.16 -5.32 1.66
N PHE A 52 -3.16 -5.29 2.99
CA PHE A 52 -3.36 -6.48 3.81
C PHE A 52 -4.73 -7.12 3.58
N ASP A 53 -5.79 -6.33 3.51
CA ASP A 53 -7.15 -6.83 3.24
C ASP A 53 -7.25 -7.48 1.85
N PHE A 54 -6.62 -6.87 0.84
CA PHE A 54 -6.50 -7.47 -0.48
C PHE A 54 -5.79 -8.83 -0.41
N ILE A 55 -4.61 -8.88 0.21
CA ILE A 55 -3.84 -10.13 0.32
C ILE A 55 -4.63 -11.20 1.07
N ARG A 56 -5.29 -10.81 2.17
CA ARG A 56 -6.12 -11.71 2.98
C ARG A 56 -7.26 -12.31 2.14
N ARG A 57 -8.04 -11.45 1.46
CA ARG A 57 -9.16 -11.86 0.59
C ARG A 57 -8.71 -12.81 -0.52
N GLU A 58 -7.57 -12.52 -1.15
CA GLU A 58 -7.14 -13.24 -2.34
C GLU A 58 -6.37 -14.54 -2.05
N PHE A 59 -5.65 -14.61 -0.93
CA PHE A 59 -4.71 -15.70 -0.66
C PHE A 59 -5.06 -16.53 0.58
N TYR A 60 -5.83 -16.01 1.54
CA TYR A 60 -6.05 -16.66 2.85
C TYR A 60 -7.50 -17.04 3.13
N ASP A 61 -8.48 -16.22 2.75
CA ASP A 61 -9.92 -16.49 2.98
C ASP A 61 -10.53 -17.46 1.92
N LYS A 62 -9.85 -18.60 1.68
CA LYS A 62 -10.35 -19.68 0.81
C LYS A 62 -11.13 -20.75 1.54
#